data_AF-A0A8R1HU24-F1
#
_entry.id   AF-A0A8R1HU24-F1
#
_cell.length_a   1.000
_cell.length_b   1.000
_cell.length_c   1.000
_cell.angle_alpha   90.00
_cell.angle_beta   90.00
_cell.angle_gamma   90.00
#
_symmetry.space_group_name_H-M   'P 1'
#
loop_
_entity.id
_entity.type
_entity.pdbx_description
1 polymer ?
#
loop_
_entity_poly.entity_id
_entity_poly.type
_entity_poly.pdbx_seq_one_letter_code
_entity_poly.pdbx_strand_id
1 'polypeptide(L)'
;MLGDLQSGRLDMACGRFRMTTDRAHIVTFTYPTQFEVNQVYLINDPQRSEDVGFLFRPFSNIVWMLIICSVLIVSLVFFVLRVVEFRSSTENVQS
;
A
#
# COMPACT_ATOMS: atom_id res chain seq x y z
N MET A 1 -13.76 4.02 41.09
CA MET A 1 -14.26 5.38 40.75
C MET A 1 -15.78 5.44 40.74
N LEU A 2 -16.50 4.87 39.75
CA LEU A 2 -17.97 4.97 39.73
C LEU A 2 -18.63 4.23 40.93
N GLY A 3 -18.11 3.05 41.29
CA GLY A 3 -18.57 2.33 42.49
C GLY A 3 -18.20 3.02 43.81
N ASP A 4 -17.15 3.85 43.83
CA ASP A 4 -16.77 4.62 45.03
C ASP A 4 -17.69 5.82 45.24
N LEU A 5 -18.09 6.46 44.12
CA LEU A 5 -19.13 7.50 44.07
C LEU A 5 -20.49 6.93 44.50
N GLN A 6 -20.84 5.71 44.08
CA GLN A 6 -22.05 5.03 44.55
C GLN A 6 -21.99 4.66 46.04
N SER A 7 -20.81 4.27 46.55
CA SER A 7 -20.64 3.92 47.97
C SER A 7 -20.53 5.13 48.92
N GLY A 8 -20.64 6.36 48.41
CA GLY A 8 -20.54 7.59 49.21
C GLY A 8 -19.14 7.89 49.73
N ARG A 9 -18.10 7.27 49.17
CA ARG A 9 -16.70 7.57 49.52
C ARG A 9 -16.14 8.77 48.75
N LEU A 10 -16.80 9.16 47.68
CA LEU A 10 -16.46 10.30 46.83
C LEU A 10 -17.75 11.07 46.54
N ASP A 11 -17.72 12.39 46.63
CA ASP A 11 -18.88 13.24 46.34
C ASP A 11 -18.89 13.75 44.89
N MET A 12 -17.71 13.79 44.25
CA MET A 12 -17.56 14.24 42.87
C MET A 12 -16.38 13.53 42.19
N ALA A 13 -16.56 13.20 40.90
CA ALA A 13 -15.48 12.72 40.05
C ALA A 13 -15.37 13.59 38.79
N CYS A 14 -14.17 14.09 38.49
CA CYS A 14 -13.88 14.83 37.27
C CYS A 14 -12.93 14.03 36.39
N GLY A 15 -13.29 13.80 35.13
CA GLY A 15 -12.51 12.98 34.21
C GLY A 15 -13.24 12.67 32.92
N ARG A 16 -12.61 11.89 32.03
CA ARG A 16 -13.20 11.49 30.75
C ARG A 16 -14.17 10.32 30.97
N PHE A 17 -15.38 10.63 31.41
CA PHE A 17 -16.45 9.65 31.56
C PHE A 17 -17.37 9.68 30.35
N ARG A 18 -17.62 8.50 29.76
CA ARG A 18 -18.68 8.36 28.76
C ARG A 18 -20.03 8.35 29.48
N MET A 19 -20.90 9.27 29.07
CA MET A 19 -22.30 9.32 29.49
C MET A 19 -23.07 8.22 28.76
N THR A 20 -23.55 7.24 29.52
CA THR A 20 -24.39 6.15 29.03
C THR A 20 -25.65 6.07 29.90
N THR A 21 -26.76 5.62 29.33
CA THR A 21 -28.06 5.55 30.03
C THR A 21 -27.97 4.76 31.33
N ASP A 22 -27.30 3.61 31.32
CA ASP A 22 -27.11 2.77 32.51
C ASP A 22 -26.40 3.49 33.66
N ARG A 23 -25.46 4.41 33.35
CA ARG A 23 -24.72 5.17 34.36
C ARG A 23 -25.49 6.38 34.84
N ALA A 24 -26.35 6.97 34.00
CA ALA A 24 -27.16 8.13 34.36
C ALA A 24 -28.24 7.80 35.42
N HIS A 25 -28.59 6.52 35.57
CA HIS A 25 -29.48 6.06 36.64
C HIS A 25 -28.81 6.05 38.03
N ILE A 26 -27.48 5.98 38.08
CA ILE A 26 -26.71 5.83 39.33
C ILE A 26 -26.04 7.15 39.70
N VAL A 27 -25.65 7.97 38.72
CA VAL A 27 -24.96 9.24 38.95
C VAL A 27 -25.54 10.38 38.11
N THR A 28 -25.59 11.58 38.68
CA THR A 28 -26.01 12.79 37.96
C THR A 28 -24.83 13.40 37.23
N PHE A 29 -24.89 13.43 35.89
CA PHE A 29 -23.88 14.07 35.06
C PHE A 29 -24.16 15.59 34.91
N THR A 30 -23.12 16.41 34.99
CA THR A 30 -23.17 17.83 34.63
C THR A 30 -23.25 18.02 33.11
N TYR A 31 -23.56 19.23 32.65
CA TYR A 31 -23.59 19.58 31.22
C TYR A 31 -22.31 19.09 30.51
N PRO A 32 -22.44 18.35 29.39
CA PRO A 32 -21.30 17.74 28.71
C PRO A 32 -20.36 18.82 28.17
N THR A 33 -19.08 18.74 28.56
CA THR A 33 -18.03 19.66 28.12
C THR A 33 -17.38 19.22 26.81
N GLN A 34 -17.58 17.96 26.40
CA GLN A 34 -17.04 17.38 25.17
C GLN A 34 -18.15 16.57 24.48
N PHE A 35 -18.71 17.11 23.39
CA PHE A 35 -19.79 16.47 22.63
C PHE A 35 -19.29 15.46 21.59
N GLU A 36 -18.05 15.63 21.15
CA GLU A 36 -17.48 14.86 20.05
C GLU A 36 -16.75 13.62 20.59
N VAL A 37 -17.51 12.56 20.86
CA VAL A 37 -16.96 11.26 21.24
C VAL A 37 -16.71 10.44 19.98
N ASN A 38 -15.79 10.89 19.14
CA ASN A 38 -15.45 10.13 17.94
C ASN A 38 -14.61 8.91 18.33
N GLN A 39 -15.13 7.71 18.08
CA GLN A 39 -14.38 6.46 18.27
C GLN A 39 -13.42 6.30 17.10
N VAL A 40 -12.20 6.81 17.27
CA VAL A 40 -11.14 6.64 16.30
C VAL A 40 -10.47 5.30 16.52
N TYR A 41 -10.44 4.47 15.47
CA TYR A 41 -9.64 3.25 15.44
C TYR A 41 -8.24 3.61 14.97
N LEU A 42 -7.25 3.45 15.84
CA LEU A 42 -5.85 3.52 15.42
C LEU A 42 -5.50 2.15 14.82
N ILE A 43 -5.45 2.09 13.50
CA ILE A 43 -4.88 0.95 12.77
C ILE A 43 -3.44 1.34 12.46
N ASN A 44 -2.49 0.48 12.79
CA ASN A 44 -1.10 0.68 12.43
C ASN A 44 -1.01 0.79 10.90
N ASP A 45 -0.33 1.82 10.38
CA ASP A 45 -0.11 1.96 8.95
C ASP A 45 0.47 0.64 8.41
N PRO A 46 -0.19 -0.04 7.44
CA PRO A 46 0.40 -1.20 6.83
C PRO A 46 1.70 -0.70 6.21
N GLN A 47 2.83 -1.16 6.74
CA GLN A 47 4.16 -0.84 6.25
C GLN A 47 4.12 -1.03 4.73
N ARG A 48 4.04 0.07 3.98
CA ARG A 48 4.12 0.04 2.53
C ARG A 48 5.55 -0.36 2.21
N SER A 49 5.78 -1.67 2.13
CA SER A 49 6.92 -2.18 1.39
C SER A 49 6.72 -1.66 -0.03
N GLU A 50 7.57 -0.73 -0.45
CA GLU A 50 7.60 -0.25 -1.83
C GLU A 50 8.00 -1.44 -2.69
N ASP A 51 6.97 -2.17 -3.12
CA ASP A 51 7.12 -3.42 -3.82
C ASP A 51 7.49 -3.07 -5.25
N VAL A 52 8.79 -2.85 -5.49
CA VAL A 52 9.38 -2.67 -6.83
C VAL A 52 9.01 -3.83 -7.77
N GLY A 53 8.56 -4.95 -7.20
CA GLY A 53 7.93 -6.05 -7.91
C GLY A 53 6.60 -5.68 -8.59
N PHE A 54 5.95 -4.56 -8.26
CA PHE A 54 4.71 -4.12 -8.93
C PHE A 54 4.91 -3.90 -10.43
N LEU A 55 6.07 -3.39 -10.85
CA LEU A 55 6.40 -3.15 -12.26
C LEU A 55 6.63 -4.46 -13.03
N PHE A 56 7.05 -5.52 -12.34
CA PHE A 56 7.32 -6.84 -12.91
C PHE A 56 6.18 -7.85 -12.69
N ARG A 57 5.16 -7.54 -11.87
CA ARG A 57 3.94 -8.34 -11.69
C ARG A 57 3.11 -8.58 -12.96
N PRO A 58 2.99 -7.66 -13.94
CA PRO A 58 2.07 -7.88 -15.08
C PRO A 58 2.56 -8.98 -16.03
N PHE A 59 3.85 -9.28 -16.06
CA PHE A 59 4.43 -10.30 -16.94
C PHE A 59 5.22 -11.33 -16.14
N SER A 60 4.94 -12.61 -16.38
CA SER A 60 5.72 -13.71 -15.78
C SER A 60 7.19 -13.63 -16.20
N ASN A 61 8.11 -14.08 -15.33
CA ASN A 61 9.55 -14.17 -15.62
C ASN A 61 9.85 -14.87 -16.94
N ILE A 62 9.01 -15.83 -17.33
CA ILE A 62 9.10 -16.55 -18.61
C ILE A 62 8.89 -15.61 -19.79
N VAL A 63 7.91 -14.71 -19.72
CA VAL A 63 7.60 -13.74 -20.79
C VAL A 63 8.74 -12.76 -20.96
N TRP A 64 9.34 -12.29 -19.87
CA TRP A 64 10.53 -11.43 -19.92
C TRP A 64 11.72 -12.10 -20.63
N MET A 65 11.98 -13.37 -20.32
CA MET A 65 13.02 -14.14 -21.00
C MET A 65 12.73 -14.31 -22.50
N LEU A 66 11.47 -14.51 -22.87
CA LEU A 66 11.05 -14.61 -24.28
C LEU A 66 11.23 -13.30 -25.04
N ILE A 67 10.93 -12.15 -24.40
CA ILE A 67 11.14 -10.81 -25.00
C ILE A 67 12.64 -10.57 -25.25
N ILE A 68 13.50 -10.86 -24.28
CA ILE A 68 14.95 -10.71 -24.45
C ILE A 68 15.45 -11.62 -25.57
N CYS A 69 14.98 -12.87 -25.60
CA CYS A 69 15.35 -13.84 -26.63
C CYS A 69 14.92 -13.37 -28.03
N SER A 70 13.70 -12.86 -28.19
CA SER A 70 13.20 -12.40 -29.48
C SER A 70 13.98 -11.18 -30.01
N VAL A 71 14.33 -10.23 -29.13
CA VAL A 71 15.16 -9.08 -29.49
C VAL A 71 16.55 -9.50 -29.96
N LEU A 72 17.18 -10.48 -29.28
CA LEU A 72 18.48 -11.01 -29.68
C LEU A 72 18.42 -11.72 -31.05
N ILE A 73 17.39 -12.53 -31.28
CA ILE A 73 17.21 -13.24 -32.56
C ILE A 73 17.04 -12.23 -33.70
N VAL A 74 16.17 -11.24 -33.53
CA VAL A 74 15.94 -10.19 -34.53
C VAL A 74 17.22 -9.42 -34.80
N SER A 75 17.97 -9.04 -33.76
CA SER A 75 19.26 -8.35 -33.90
C SER A 75 20.27 -9.18 -34.70
N LEU A 76 20.37 -10.48 -34.44
CA LEU A 76 21.26 -11.38 -35.15
C LEU A 76 20.88 -11.50 -36.63
N VAL A 77 19.59 -11.67 -36.93
CA VAL A 77 19.08 -11.73 -38.31
C VAL A 77 19.40 -10.44 -39.06
N PHE A 78 19.15 -9.28 -38.46
CA PHE A 78 19.51 -7.99 -39.05
C PHE A 78 21.02 -7.86 -39.28
N PHE A 79 21.84 -8.32 -38.34
CA PHE A 79 23.29 -8.32 -38.51
C PHE A 79 23.73 -9.18 -39.69
N VAL A 80 23.21 -10.40 -39.81
CA VAL A 80 23.53 -11.29 -40.94
C VAL A 80 23.08 -10.69 -42.26
N LEU A 81 21.87 -10.13 -42.34
CA LEU A 81 21.39 -9.45 -43.55
C LEU A 81 22.30 -8.29 -43.96
N ARG A 82 22.72 -7.46 -43.00
CA ARG A 82 23.66 -6.36 -43.26
C ARG A 82 25.02 -6.85 -43.75
N VAL A 83 25.53 -7.94 -43.18
CA VAL A 83 26.79 -8.55 -43.62
C VAL A 83 26.67 -9.10 -45.04
N VAL A 84 25.56 -9.77 -45.36
CA VAL A 84 25.30 -10.30 -46.71
C VAL A 84 25.16 -9.18 -47.73
N GLU A 85 24.40 -8.13 -47.41
CA GLU A 85 24.25 -6.95 -48.27
C GLU A 85 25.60 -6.28 -48.54
N PHE A 86 26.40 -6.06 -47.49
CA PHE A 86 27.75 -5.50 -47.63
C PHE A 86 28.63 -6.34 -48.56
N ARG A 87 28.59 -7.67 -48.43
CA ARG A 87 29.30 -8.59 -49.32
C ARG A 87 28.83 -8.52 -50.77
N SER A 88 27.53 -8.47 -51.02
CA SER A 88 26.98 -8.35 -52.39
C SER A 88 27.37 -7.03 -53.07
N SER A 89 27.47 -5.94 -52.30
CA SER A 89 27.92 -4.65 -52.85
C SER A 89 29.40 -4.65 -53.19
N THR A 90 30.21 -5.51 -52.57
CA THR A 90 31.64 -5.62 -52.91
C THR A 90 31.85 -6.42 -54.20
N GLU A 91 31.06 -7.48 -54.42
CA GLU A 91 31.14 -8.29 -55.66
C GLU A 91 30.63 -7.53 -56.90
N ASN A 92 29.58 -6.71 -56.79
CA ASN A 92 29.04 -5.93 -57.90
C ASN A 92 29.92 -4.75 -58.36
N VAL A 93 30.94 -4.36 -57.59
CA VAL A 93 31.87 -3.27 -57.95
C VAL A 93 33.09 -3.79 -58.72
N GLN A 94 33.29 -5.12 -58.78
CA GLN A 94 34.45 -5.76 -59.42
C GLN A 94 34.17 -6.34 -60.83
N SER A 95 32.92 -6.28 -61.32
CA SER A 95 32.52 -6.65 -62.70
C SER A 95 32.28 -5.43 -63.56
#